data_AF-A0A6N7I810-F1
#
_entry.id   AF-A0A6N7I810-F1
#
_cell.length_a   1.000
_cell.length_b   1.000
_cell.length_c   1.000
_cell.angle_alpha   90.00
_cell.angle_beta   90.00
_cell.angle_gamma   90.00
#
_symmetry.space_group_name_H-M   'P 1'
#
loop_
_entity.id
_entity.type
_entity.pdbx_description
1 polymer ?
#
loop_
_entity_poly.entity_id
_entity_poly.type
_entity_poly.pdbx_seq_one_letter_code
_entity_poly.pdbx_strand_id
1 'polypeptide(L)'
;MTIFTGEELAYLRERRLGRIATVGGDGTPHVAPVGWSLDATESFIEVGGHDLPATKKFRDVTRVGRAAIVVDDLQSVDPWRPRGIEIRGHAEAVGGPRAVIRIHPERIITWGLGDARARSARSVVRDRPTSRVT
;
A
#
# COMPACT_ATOMS: atom_id res chain seq x y z
N MET A 1 7.69 15.91 -0.25
CA MET A 1 7.34 15.82 1.18
C MET A 1 6.68 14.47 1.39
N THR A 2 7.10 13.72 2.40
CA THR A 2 6.53 12.41 2.73
C THR A 2 5.08 12.55 3.19
N ILE A 3 4.23 11.60 2.82
CA ILE A 3 2.82 11.54 3.27
C ILE A 3 2.65 10.75 4.56
N PHE A 4 3.70 10.05 4.98
CA PHE A 4 3.74 9.20 6.16
C PHE A 4 4.30 9.98 7.36
N THR A 5 3.83 9.62 8.55
CA THR A 5 4.41 10.11 9.81
C THR A 5 5.77 9.43 10.05
N GLY A 6 6.59 10.00 10.94
CA GLY A 6 7.89 9.41 11.29
C GLY A 6 7.78 7.98 11.82
N GLU A 7 6.75 7.69 12.62
CA GLU A 7 6.49 6.35 13.17
C GLU A 7 6.09 5.35 12.08
N GLU A 8 5.19 5.74 11.17
CA GLU A 8 4.79 4.92 10.03
C GLU A 8 5.99 4.60 9.12
N LEU A 9 6.86 5.58 8.85
CA LEU A 9 8.07 5.40 8.05
C LEU A 9 9.08 4.48 8.73
N ALA A 10 9.30 4.66 10.03
CA ALA A 10 10.18 3.78 10.81
C ALA A 10 9.71 2.33 10.68
N TYR A 11 8.41 2.08 10.84
CA TYR A 11 7.82 0.76 10.69
C TYR A 11 7.97 0.20 9.26
N LEU A 12 7.60 0.98 8.24
CA LEU A 12 7.63 0.59 6.84
C LEU A 12 9.05 0.25 6.35
N ARG A 13 10.07 1.00 6.78
CA ARG A 13 11.46 0.82 6.33
C ARG A 13 12.09 -0.50 6.76
N GLU A 14 11.58 -1.15 7.82
CA GLU A 14 12.09 -2.43 8.30
C GLU A 14 11.48 -3.65 7.59
N ARG A 15 10.49 -3.46 6.70
CA ARG A 15 9.68 -4.54 6.15
C ARG A 15 9.81 -4.61 4.63
N ARG A 16 9.65 -5.82 4.09
CA ARG A 16 9.78 -6.11 2.64
C ARG A 16 8.65 -6.96 2.09
N LEU A 17 7.76 -7.46 2.95
CA LEU A 17 6.63 -8.31 2.60
C LEU A 17 5.34 -7.63 3.06
N GLY A 18 4.28 -7.78 2.26
CA GLY A 18 2.94 -7.33 2.59
C GLY A 18 1.88 -8.18 1.90
N ARG A 19 0.61 -7.85 2.11
CA ARG A 19 -0.52 -8.46 1.41
C ARG A 19 -1.26 -7.37 0.64
N ILE A 20 -1.30 -7.50 -0.68
CA ILE A 20 -2.09 -6.61 -1.53
C ILE A 20 -3.50 -7.17 -1.70
N ALA A 21 -4.50 -6.30 -1.63
CA ALA A 21 -5.87 -6.57 -2.03
C ALA A 21 -6.20 -5.77 -3.31
N THR A 22 -6.83 -6.45 -4.27
CA THR A 22 -7.29 -5.92 -5.56
C THR A 22 -8.70 -6.45 -5.84
N VAL A 23 -9.41 -5.88 -6.82
CA VAL A 23 -10.80 -6.24 -7.11
C VAL A 23 -10.95 -6.69 -8.57
N GLY A 24 -11.54 -7.88 -8.73
CA GLY A 24 -11.92 -8.48 -10.01
C GLY A 24 -12.97 -7.66 -10.78
N GLY A 25 -13.20 -8.01 -12.05
CA GLY A 25 -14.09 -7.23 -12.93
C GLY A 25 -15.55 -7.54 -12.67
N ASP A 26 -15.75 -8.72 -12.13
CA ASP A 26 -16.92 -9.25 -11.47
C ASP A 26 -17.09 -8.74 -10.04
N GLY A 27 -16.19 -7.90 -9.53
CA GLY A 27 -16.20 -7.44 -8.14
C GLY A 27 -15.58 -8.41 -7.14
N THR A 28 -15.08 -9.58 -7.57
CA THR A 28 -14.50 -10.58 -6.67
C THR A 28 -13.21 -10.05 -6.01
N PRO A 29 -13.10 -10.03 -4.67
CA PRO A 29 -11.88 -9.62 -3.99
C PRO A 29 -10.73 -10.62 -4.25
N HIS A 30 -9.52 -10.09 -4.34
CA HIS A 30 -8.31 -10.90 -4.53
C HIS A 30 -7.21 -10.40 -3.61
N VAL A 31 -6.64 -11.31 -2.82
CA VAL A 31 -5.53 -11.05 -1.90
C VAL A 31 -4.34 -11.92 -2.26
N ALA A 32 -3.14 -11.34 -2.24
CA ALA A 32 -1.90 -12.08 -2.47
C ALA A 32 -0.72 -11.49 -1.66
N PRO A 33 0.25 -12.32 -1.22
CA PRO A 33 1.50 -11.82 -0.67
C PRO A 33 2.33 -11.13 -1.76
N VAL A 34 3.01 -10.04 -1.41
CA VAL A 34 3.84 -9.27 -2.34
C VAL A 34 5.08 -8.69 -1.68
N GLY A 35 6.15 -8.58 -2.48
CA GLY A 35 7.26 -7.68 -2.20
C GLY A 35 6.91 -6.24 -2.57
N TRP A 36 7.41 -5.28 -1.80
CA TRP A 36 7.09 -3.86 -2.01
C TRP A 36 8.22 -2.93 -1.55
N SER A 37 8.18 -1.68 -2.00
CA SER A 37 9.07 -0.59 -1.59
C SER A 37 8.34 0.75 -1.52
N LEU A 38 8.87 1.71 -0.76
CA LEU A 38 8.49 3.13 -0.90
C LEU A 38 9.19 3.71 -2.13
N ASP A 39 8.56 4.68 -2.78
CA ASP A 39 9.25 5.51 -3.75
C ASP A 39 10.25 6.45 -3.05
N ALA A 40 11.12 7.11 -3.83
CA ALA A 40 12.16 7.99 -3.30
C ALA A 40 11.60 9.20 -2.51
N THR A 41 10.37 9.62 -2.80
CA THR A 41 9.71 10.74 -2.10
C THR A 41 8.80 10.29 -0.95
N GLU A 42 8.66 8.99 -0.74
CA GLU A 42 7.79 8.35 0.26
C GLU A 42 6.33 8.85 0.16
N SER A 43 5.84 8.98 -1.07
CA SER A 43 4.50 9.44 -1.43
C SER A 43 3.63 8.34 -2.05
N PHE A 44 4.21 7.20 -2.41
CA PHE A 44 3.47 6.00 -2.82
C PHE A 44 4.22 4.70 -2.54
N ILE A 45 3.47 3.59 -2.61
CA ILE A 45 3.99 2.23 -2.47
C ILE A 45 4.17 1.63 -3.85
N GLU A 46 5.34 1.08 -4.14
CA GLU A 46 5.59 0.25 -5.33
C GLU A 46 5.53 -1.22 -4.98
N VAL A 47 4.64 -1.96 -5.64
CA VAL A 47 4.55 -3.41 -5.58
C VAL A 47 5.19 -3.99 -6.83
N GLY A 48 6.26 -4.75 -6.63
CA GLY A 48 7.00 -5.43 -7.69
C GLY A 48 6.79 -6.94 -7.67
N GLY A 49 7.49 -7.65 -8.55
CA GLY A 49 7.52 -9.11 -8.57
C GLY A 49 7.86 -9.67 -9.93
N HIS A 50 8.00 -11.00 -9.99
CA HIS A 50 8.24 -11.72 -11.24
C HIS A 50 6.98 -11.71 -12.12
N ASP A 51 7.21 -11.47 -13.41
CA ASP A 51 6.19 -11.50 -14.46
C ASP A 51 4.90 -10.75 -14.07
N LEU A 52 5.07 -9.58 -13.43
CA LEU A 52 3.98 -8.82 -12.82
C LEU A 52 2.81 -8.56 -13.79
N PRO A 53 3.03 -8.19 -15.07
CA PRO A 53 1.95 -7.98 -16.03
C PRO A 53 1.06 -9.20 -16.27
N ALA A 54 1.60 -10.41 -16.12
CA ALA A 54 0.85 -11.65 -16.25
C ALA A 54 0.02 -12.01 -14.99
N THR A 55 0.14 -11.24 -13.90
CA THR A 55 -0.55 -11.55 -12.63
C THR A 55 -1.97 -10.98 -12.56
N LYS A 56 -2.85 -11.66 -11.80
CA LYS A 56 -4.24 -11.21 -11.58
C LYS A 56 -4.32 -9.81 -10.97
N LYS A 57 -3.50 -9.52 -9.95
CA LYS A 57 -3.45 -8.20 -9.29
C LYS A 57 -3.10 -7.06 -10.27
N PHE A 58 -2.23 -7.30 -11.25
CA PHE A 58 -1.87 -6.29 -12.24
C PHE A 58 -3.06 -6.00 -13.17
N ARG A 59 -3.71 -7.04 -13.71
CA ARG A 59 -4.93 -6.89 -14.52
C ARG A 59 -6.07 -6.23 -13.75
N ASP A 60 -6.25 -6.59 -12.49
CA ASP A 60 -7.28 -6.01 -11.63
C ASP A 60 -7.03 -4.51 -11.41
N VAL A 61 -5.78 -4.10 -11.15
CA VAL A 61 -5.41 -2.68 -11.04
C VAL A 61 -5.56 -1.95 -12.38
N THR A 62 -5.13 -2.53 -13.50
CA THR A 62 -5.29 -1.91 -14.84
C THR A 62 -6.76 -1.56 -15.13
N ARG A 63 -7.71 -2.41 -14.71
CA ARG A 63 -9.14 -2.20 -14.96
C ARG A 63 -9.82 -1.30 -13.93
N VAL A 64 -9.55 -1.51 -12.64
CA VAL A 64 -10.33 -0.89 -11.55
C VAL A 64 -9.63 0.34 -10.97
N GLY A 65 -8.30 0.43 -11.09
CA GLY A 65 -7.52 1.57 -10.60
C GLY A 65 -7.51 1.69 -9.07
N ARG A 66 -7.71 0.58 -8.34
CA ARG A 66 -7.79 0.53 -6.87
C ARG A 66 -6.97 -0.63 -6.31
N ALA A 67 -6.28 -0.37 -5.21
CA ALA A 67 -5.66 -1.41 -4.40
C ALA A 67 -5.60 -0.99 -2.92
N ALA A 68 -5.47 -1.99 -2.07
CA ALA A 68 -5.04 -1.82 -0.69
C ALA A 68 -3.82 -2.70 -0.42
N ILE A 69 -2.97 -2.32 0.53
CA ILE A 69 -1.88 -3.16 1.01
C ILE A 69 -1.84 -3.12 2.54
N VAL A 70 -1.64 -4.30 3.13
CA VAL A 70 -1.33 -4.45 4.56
C VAL A 70 0.13 -4.88 4.71
N VAL A 71 0.83 -4.21 5.61
CA VAL A 71 2.14 -4.63 6.13
C VAL A 71 1.95 -4.86 7.61
N ASP A 72 2.20 -6.09 8.06
CA ASP A 72 1.99 -6.52 9.43
C ASP A 72 3.11 -7.46 9.88
N ASP A 73 3.32 -7.50 11.18
CA ASP A 73 4.16 -8.45 11.89
C ASP A 73 3.64 -8.67 13.31
N LEU A 74 4.28 -9.60 14.01
CA LEU A 74 4.04 -9.85 15.42
C LEU A 74 5.25 -9.38 16.22
N GLN A 75 5.08 -8.32 17.03
CA GLN A 75 6.16 -7.77 17.84
C GLN A 75 6.51 -8.72 19.02
N SER A 76 5.51 -9.37 19.60
CA SER A 76 5.67 -10.44 20.60
C SER A 76 4.46 -11.37 20.61
N VAL A 77 4.69 -12.63 20.98
CA VAL A 77 3.64 -13.64 21.24
C VAL A 77 3.19 -13.63 22.70
N ASP A 78 4.06 -13.22 23.63
CA ASP A 78 3.78 -13.11 25.06
C ASP A 78 4.51 -11.88 25.63
N PRO A 79 3.80 -10.80 26.01
CA PRO A 79 2.37 -10.59 25.76
C PRO A 79 2.07 -10.47 24.25
N TRP A 80 0.85 -10.82 23.83
CA TRP A 80 0.40 -10.74 22.43
C TRP A 80 0.40 -9.29 21.90
N ARG A 81 1.25 -8.98 20.91
CA ARG A 81 1.45 -7.62 20.36
C ARG A 81 1.52 -7.60 18.82
N PRO A 82 0.39 -7.78 18.12
CA PRO A 82 0.33 -7.59 16.68
C PRO A 82 0.38 -6.09 16.34
N ARG A 83 1.04 -5.75 15.24
CA ARG A 83 1.10 -4.37 14.75
C ARG A 83 1.12 -4.34 13.23
N GLY A 84 0.80 -3.19 12.67
CA GLY A 84 0.77 -3.06 11.22
C GLY A 84 0.21 -1.75 10.73
N ILE A 85 0.23 -1.64 9.40
CA ILE A 85 -0.28 -0.52 8.63
C ILE A 85 -1.05 -1.05 7.43
N GLU A 86 -2.25 -0.51 7.24
CA GLU A 86 -3.06 -0.68 6.06
C GLU A 86 -3.09 0.63 5.28
N ILE A 87 -2.89 0.51 3.97
CA ILE A 87 -2.84 1.63 3.04
C ILE A 87 -3.83 1.34 1.91
N ARG A 88 -4.77 2.25 1.65
CA ARG A 88 -5.76 2.15 0.57
C ARG A 88 -5.68 3.38 -0.32
N GLY A 89 -5.93 3.21 -1.61
CA GLY A 89 -6.15 4.35 -2.51
C GLY A 89 -6.25 3.96 -3.98
N HIS A 90 -6.08 4.94 -4.86
CA HIS A 90 -5.93 4.68 -6.27
C HIS A 90 -4.62 3.94 -6.54
N ALA A 91 -4.65 3.12 -7.58
CA ALA A 91 -3.50 2.34 -7.98
C ALA A 91 -3.32 2.36 -9.50
N GLU A 92 -2.07 2.37 -9.93
CA GLU A 92 -1.67 2.38 -11.33
C GLU A 92 -0.82 1.15 -11.64
N ALA A 93 -1.15 0.46 -12.72
CA ALA A 93 -0.36 -0.65 -13.24
C ALA A 93 0.59 -0.11 -14.32
N VAL A 94 1.86 0.04 -13.97
CA VAL A 94 2.90 0.58 -14.86
C VAL A 94 3.63 -0.59 -15.51
N GLY A 95 3.55 -0.68 -16.84
CA GLY A 95 4.22 -1.72 -17.63
C GLY A 95 5.69 -1.40 -17.96
N GLY A 96 6.28 -2.19 -18.86
CA GLY A 96 7.65 -2.03 -19.34
C GLY A 96 8.66 -2.96 -18.66
N PRO A 97 9.98 -2.76 -18.88
CA PRO A 97 11.03 -3.66 -18.38
C PRO A 97 11.06 -3.82 -16.86
N ARG A 98 10.57 -2.80 -16.12
CA ARG A 98 10.39 -2.82 -14.67
C ARG A 98 8.92 -2.56 -14.33
N ALA A 99 8.08 -3.55 -14.60
CA ALA A 99 6.66 -3.46 -14.29
C ALA A 99 6.41 -3.37 -12.78
N VAL A 100 5.55 -2.44 -12.38
CA VAL A 100 5.17 -2.18 -10.97
C VAL A 100 3.69 -1.85 -10.86
N ILE A 101 3.11 -2.10 -9.69
CA ILE A 101 1.84 -1.49 -9.27
C ILE A 101 2.17 -0.37 -8.29
N ARG A 102 1.74 0.86 -8.59
CA ARG A 102 1.89 2.01 -7.68
C ARG A 102 0.60 2.18 -6.91
N ILE A 103 0.64 2.16 -5.59
CA ILE A 103 -0.50 2.44 -4.72
C ILE A 103 -0.29 3.83 -4.12
N HIS A 104 -1.17 4.75 -4.48
CA HIS A 104 -1.15 6.12 -4.02
C HIS A 104 -2.09 6.25 -2.82
N PRO A 105 -1.55 6.50 -1.61
CA PRO A 105 -2.39 6.45 -0.43
C PRO A 105 -3.43 7.57 -0.41
N GLU A 106 -4.65 7.19 -0.04
CA GLU A 106 -5.80 8.05 0.24
C GLU A 106 -6.31 7.81 1.67
N ARG A 107 -6.12 6.59 2.18
CA ARG A 107 -6.43 6.21 3.57
C ARG A 107 -5.27 5.41 4.16
N ILE A 108 -4.85 5.79 5.36
CA ILE A 108 -3.80 5.11 6.13
C ILE A 108 -4.37 4.76 7.50
N ILE A 109 -4.25 3.50 7.89
CA ILE A 109 -4.71 2.95 9.17
C ILE A 109 -3.53 2.23 9.81
N THR A 110 -3.25 2.50 11.09
CA THR A 110 -2.20 1.82 11.84
C THR A 110 -2.75 1.23 13.12
N TRP A 111 -2.11 0.17 13.59
CA TRP A 111 -2.36 -0.42 14.89
C TRP A 111 -1.06 -0.92 15.51
N GLY A 112 -0.94 -0.83 16.83
CA GLY A 112 0.20 -1.38 17.57
C GLY A 112 1.56 -0.74 17.26
N LEU A 113 1.58 0.43 16.58
CA LEU A 113 2.79 1.21 16.39
C LEU A 113 3.01 2.09 17.63
N GLY A 114 4.23 2.04 18.18
CA GLY A 114 4.60 2.73 19.42
C GLY A 114 4.01 2.06 20.67
N ASP A 115 2.71 2.22 20.88
CA ASP A 115 1.93 1.55 21.93
C ASP A 115 1.14 0.38 21.33
N ALA A 116 1.17 -0.78 22.01
CA ALA A 116 0.46 -1.98 21.62
C ALA A 116 -1.06 -1.79 21.48
N ARG A 117 -1.65 -0.81 22.18
CA ARG A 117 -3.07 -0.47 22.07
C ARG A 117 -3.37 0.67 21.11
N ALA A 118 -2.34 1.32 20.56
CA ALA A 118 -2.53 2.45 19.66
C ALA A 118 -3.28 2.02 18.40
N ARG A 119 -4.22 2.87 17.97
CA ARG A 119 -4.87 2.81 16.67
C ARG A 119 -4.97 4.21 16.11
N SER A 120 -4.65 4.35 14.83
CA SER A 120 -4.81 5.60 14.10
C SER A 120 -5.44 5.32 12.73
N ALA A 121 -6.22 6.27 12.24
CA ALA A 121 -6.86 6.14 10.94
C ALA A 121 -7.07 7.53 10.32
N ARG A 122 -6.27 7.87 9.31
CA ARG A 122 -6.24 9.21 8.69
C ARG A 122 -6.39 9.15 7.18
N SER A 123 -7.04 10.16 6.63
CA SER A 123 -7.14 10.36 5.19
C SER A 123 -5.97 11.21 4.72
N VAL A 124 -5.47 10.95 3.51
CA VAL A 124 -4.40 11.74 2.89
C VAL A 124 -5.04 12.79 2.02
N VAL A 125 -4.91 14.06 2.42
CA VAL A 125 -5.35 15.19 1.59
C VAL A 125 -4.28 15.40 0.51
N ARG A 126 -4.65 15.23 -0.75
CA ARG A 126 -3.80 15.67 -1.88
C ARG A 126 -4.25 17.06 -2.29
N ASP A 127 -3.30 17.98 -2.46
CA ASP A 127 -3.54 19.13 -3.32
C ASP A 127 -3.82 18.60 -4.73
N ARG A 128 -5.07 18.74 -5.20
CA ARG A 128 -5.37 18.45 -6.61
C ARG A 128 -4.61 19.47 -7.45
N PRO A 129 -3.79 19.07 -8.44
CA PRO A 129 -3.41 20.00 -9.48
C PRO A 129 -4.70 20.46 -10.14
N THR A 130 -4.97 21.76 -10.13
CA THR A 130 -6.04 22.34 -10.93
C THR A 130 -5.73 22.02 -12.37
N SER A 131 -6.48 21.09 -12.97
CA SER A 131 -6.44 20.86 -14.41
C SER A 131 -6.80 22.18 -15.08
N ARG A 132 -5.81 22.89 -15.63
CA ARG A 132 -6.06 23.91 -16.64
C ARG A 132 -6.65 23.19 -17.84
N VAL A 133 -7.95 23.39 -18.03
CA VAL A 133 -8.63 23.09 -19.29
C VAL A 133 -7.96 23.97 -20.36
N THR A 134 -7.31 23.33 -21.33
CA THR A 134 -7.01 23.92 -22.64
C THR A 134 -8.12 23.55 -23.60
#